data_AF-C7LNW0-F1
#
_entry.id   AF-C7LNW0-F1
#
_cell.length_a   1.000
_cell.length_b   1.000
_cell.length_c   1.000
_cell.angle_alpha   90.00
_cell.angle_beta   90.00
_cell.angle_gamma   90.00
#
_symmetry.space_group_name_H-M   'P 1'
#
loop_
_entity.id
_entity.type
_entity.pdbx_description
1 polymer ?
#
loop_
_entity_poly.entity_id
_entity_poly.type
_entity_poly.pdbx_seq_one_letter_code
_entity_poly.pdbx_strand_id
1 'polypeptide(L)'
;MSTDSMFVHKMWVDDELSKMITAKTVPFPMLSDGGGNVGKMYGIYDEASGVDVRGRFLIDPDGNVQAYEVLTPPVGRNVNETLRQIQAFQLVRESKGTKATPSGWRPGKPVLSPGPGLVGKVWEVWTVDKAFD
;
A
#
# COMPACT_ATOMS: atom_id res chain seq x y z
N MET A 1 -11.90 3.37 3.19
CA MET A 1 -12.34 4.68 3.68
C MET A 1 -12.78 5.49 2.48
N SER A 2 -13.86 6.26 2.62
CA SER A 2 -14.28 7.27 1.65
C SER A 2 -15.10 8.34 2.39
N THR A 3 -15.54 9.36 1.67
CA THR A 3 -16.40 10.43 2.18
C THR A 3 -17.87 10.03 2.29
N ASP A 4 -18.22 8.80 1.93
CA ASP A 4 -19.57 8.25 2.10
C ASP A 4 -19.88 7.93 3.56
N SER A 5 -21.16 8.04 3.93
CA SER A 5 -21.62 7.65 5.26
C SER A 5 -21.58 6.13 5.49
N MET A 6 -21.60 5.71 6.76
CA MET A 6 -21.72 4.29 7.12
C MET A 6 -23.02 3.64 6.60
N PHE A 7 -24.08 4.43 6.38
CA PHE A 7 -25.34 3.93 5.80
C PHE A 7 -25.17 3.57 4.32
N VAL A 8 -24.44 4.40 3.56
CA VAL A 8 -24.09 4.10 2.16
C VAL A 8 -23.21 2.85 2.11
N HIS A 9 -22.22 2.75 2.99
CA HIS A 9 -21.39 1.55 3.13
C HIS A 9 -22.21 0.28 3.39
N LYS A 10 -23.23 0.36 4.26
CA LYS A 10 -24.12 -0.78 4.54
C LYS A 10 -24.91 -1.19 3.30
N MET A 11 -25.50 -0.21 2.59
CA MET A 11 -26.23 -0.48 1.35
C MET A 11 -25.31 -1.08 0.29
N TRP A 12 -24.07 -0.60 0.18
CA TRP A 12 -23.10 -1.16 -0.76
C TRP A 12 -22.72 -2.60 -0.43
N VAL A 13 -22.60 -2.96 0.85
CA VAL A 13 -22.44 -4.36 1.25
C VAL A 13 -23.65 -5.20 0.86
N ASP A 14 -24.83 -4.74 1.24
CA ASP A 14 -26.07 -5.51 1.09
C ASP A 14 -26.47 -5.71 -0.37
N ASP A 15 -26.27 -4.69 -1.21
CA ASP A 15 -26.77 -4.68 -2.58
C ASP A 15 -25.70 -4.92 -3.65
N GLU A 16 -24.44 -4.57 -3.41
CA GLU A 16 -23.38 -4.71 -4.40
C GLU A 16 -22.43 -5.87 -4.04
N LEU A 17 -21.72 -5.77 -2.91
CA LEU A 17 -20.73 -6.79 -2.52
C LEU A 17 -21.36 -8.16 -2.30
N SER A 18 -22.60 -8.21 -1.80
CA SER A 18 -23.35 -9.46 -1.64
C SER A 18 -23.55 -10.25 -2.94
N LYS A 19 -23.48 -9.55 -4.09
CA LYS A 19 -23.64 -10.10 -5.44
C LYS A 19 -22.30 -10.23 -6.18
N MET A 20 -21.35 -9.33 -5.91
CA MET A 20 -20.06 -9.30 -6.60
C MET A 20 -19.05 -10.34 -6.10
N ILE A 21 -19.09 -10.71 -4.82
CA ILE A 21 -18.07 -11.58 -4.21
C ILE A 21 -18.71 -12.74 -3.44
N THR A 22 -18.09 -13.92 -3.50
CA THR A 22 -18.59 -15.14 -2.83
C THR A 22 -18.74 -14.97 -1.32
N ALA A 23 -17.84 -14.20 -0.69
CA ALA A 23 -17.88 -13.92 0.74
C ALA A 23 -19.04 -12.99 1.15
N LYS A 24 -19.72 -12.36 0.19
CA LYS A 24 -20.83 -11.38 0.34
C LYS A 24 -20.51 -10.12 1.14
N THR A 25 -19.35 -10.05 1.77
CA THR A 25 -18.85 -8.91 2.55
C THR A 25 -17.32 -8.94 2.58
N VAL A 26 -16.73 -7.83 2.99
CA VAL A 26 -15.28 -7.71 3.22
C VAL A 26 -14.94 -8.07 4.67
N PRO A 27 -13.78 -8.71 4.93
CA PRO A 27 -13.37 -9.11 6.28
C PRO A 27 -12.71 -7.96 7.07
N PHE A 28 -12.91 -6.71 6.66
CA PHE A 28 -12.28 -5.53 7.26
C PHE A 28 -13.25 -4.35 7.34
N PRO A 29 -13.04 -3.40 8.27
CA PRO A 29 -13.90 -2.24 8.42
C PRO A 29 -13.90 -1.33 7.19
N MET A 30 -15.07 -0.79 6.84
CA MET A 30 -15.21 0.29 5.87
C MET A 30 -15.47 1.61 6.61
N LEU A 31 -14.45 2.45 6.66
CA LEU A 31 -14.50 3.73 7.38
C LEU A 31 -15.20 4.82 6.57
N SER A 32 -16.00 5.63 7.26
CA SER A 32 -16.65 6.84 6.74
C SER A 32 -15.88 8.07 7.21
N ASP A 33 -15.42 8.89 6.27
CA ASP A 33 -14.79 10.20 6.49
C ASP A 33 -15.65 11.31 5.87
N GLY A 34 -16.92 11.42 6.30
CA GLY A 34 -17.88 12.34 5.68
C GLY A 34 -17.48 13.82 5.71
N GLY A 35 -16.55 14.21 6.60
CA GLY A 35 -15.97 15.56 6.63
C GLY A 35 -14.71 15.74 5.77
N GLY A 36 -14.19 14.66 5.19
CA GLY A 36 -12.91 14.66 4.45
C GLY A 36 -11.68 14.96 5.31
N ASN A 37 -11.81 14.92 6.64
CA ASN A 37 -10.74 15.38 7.54
C ASN A 37 -9.53 14.43 7.51
N VAL A 38 -9.79 13.12 7.40
CA VAL A 38 -8.73 12.12 7.29
C VAL A 38 -8.09 12.25 5.90
N GLY A 39 -8.89 12.37 4.84
CA GLY A 39 -8.40 12.61 3.49
C GLY A 39 -7.48 13.83 3.38
N LYS A 40 -7.86 14.96 4.00
CA LYS A 40 -7.06 16.19 4.08
C LYS A 40 -5.74 15.97 4.83
N MET A 41 -5.79 15.28 5.97
CA MET A 41 -4.59 14.96 6.76
C MET A 41 -3.58 14.12 5.97
N TYR A 42 -4.07 13.20 5.14
CA TYR A 42 -3.24 12.36 4.29
C TYR A 42 -2.95 12.96 2.90
N GLY A 43 -3.42 14.18 2.62
CA GLY A 43 -3.18 14.89 1.37
C GLY A 43 -3.85 14.27 0.14
N ILE A 44 -4.95 13.54 0.32
CA ILE A 44 -5.69 12.85 -0.75
C ILE A 44 -7.11 13.38 -0.96
N TYR A 45 -7.55 14.37 -0.20
CA TYR A 45 -8.88 14.95 -0.38
C TYR A 45 -8.87 16.01 -1.48
N ASP A 46 -9.77 15.87 -2.45
CA ASP A 46 -10.03 16.86 -3.48
C ASP A 46 -11.21 17.76 -3.04
N GLU A 47 -10.88 18.98 -2.61
CA GLU A 47 -11.86 19.98 -2.16
C GLU A 47 -12.87 20.36 -3.25
N ALA A 48 -12.48 20.30 -4.53
CA ALA A 48 -13.36 20.71 -5.62
C ALA A 48 -14.48 19.69 -5.88
N SER A 49 -14.17 18.40 -5.71
CA SER A 49 -15.12 17.31 -5.92
C SER A 49 -15.71 16.74 -4.63
N GLY A 50 -15.15 17.09 -3.47
CA GLY A 50 -15.62 16.63 -2.17
C GLY A 50 -15.34 15.15 -1.89
N VAL A 51 -14.36 14.55 -2.58
CA VAL A 51 -14.01 13.12 -2.45
C VAL A 51 -12.51 12.91 -2.29
N ASP A 52 -12.14 11.73 -1.79
CA ASP A 52 -10.75 11.29 -1.78
C ASP A 52 -10.32 10.79 -3.17
N VAL A 53 -9.12 11.18 -3.63
CA VAL A 53 -8.43 10.47 -4.72
C VAL A 53 -7.96 9.10 -4.23
N ARG A 54 -7.43 8.25 -5.13
CA ARG A 54 -7.10 6.85 -4.80
C ARG A 54 -5.79 6.74 -4.02
N GLY A 55 -5.81 7.13 -2.76
CA GLY A 55 -4.71 6.98 -1.80
C GLY A 55 -4.63 5.59 -1.16
N ARG A 56 -3.42 5.09 -0.97
CA ARG A 56 -3.12 3.91 -0.14
C ARG A 56 -1.87 4.20 0.67
N PHE A 57 -1.92 3.92 1.96
CA PHE A 57 -0.81 4.10 2.90
C PHE A 57 -0.47 2.77 3.57
N LEU A 58 0.81 2.44 3.64
CA LEU A 58 1.35 1.35 4.45
C LEU A 58 1.90 1.95 5.74
N ILE A 59 1.31 1.58 6.87
CA ILE A 59 1.65 2.07 8.21
C ILE A 59 2.21 0.91 9.02
N ASP A 60 3.37 1.10 9.64
CA ASP A 60 4.01 0.06 10.46
C ASP A 60 3.38 -0.04 11.88
N PRO A 61 3.76 -1.06 12.68
CA PRO A 61 3.25 -1.21 14.04
C PRO A 61 3.59 -0.07 15.00
N ASP A 62 4.56 0.79 14.66
CA ASP A 62 4.95 1.95 15.46
C ASP A 62 4.18 3.21 15.02
N GLY A 63 3.28 3.09 14.04
CA GLY A 63 2.45 4.17 13.51
C GLY A 63 3.11 4.99 12.40
N ASN A 64 4.28 4.59 11.89
CA ASN A 64 4.98 5.35 10.86
C ASN A 64 4.52 4.94 9.46
N VAL A 65 4.30 5.92 8.58
CA VAL A 65 4.05 5.67 7.14
C VAL A 65 5.34 5.20 6.49
N GLN A 66 5.35 3.96 6.01
CA GLN A 66 6.49 3.33 5.33
C GLN A 66 6.44 3.53 3.81
N ALA A 67 5.24 3.57 3.23
CA ALA A 67 5.03 3.85 1.82
C ALA A 67 3.62 4.37 1.58
N TYR A 68 3.45 5.10 0.48
CA TYR A 68 2.14 5.49 0.00
C TYR A 68 2.08 5.50 -1.53
N GLU A 69 0.87 5.39 -2.07
CA GLU A 69 0.58 5.48 -3.50
C GLU A 69 -0.67 6.33 -3.67
N VAL A 70 -0.63 7.28 -4.60
CA VAL A 70 -1.77 8.13 -4.96
C VAL A 70 -1.98 8.04 -6.46
N LEU A 71 -3.15 7.55 -6.86
CA LEU A 71 -3.57 7.50 -8.26
C LEU A 71 -4.76 8.43 -8.48
N THR A 72 -4.83 9.02 -9.66
CA THR A 72 -6.05 9.71 -10.10
C THR A 72 -7.19 8.69 -10.31
N PRO A 73 -8.47 9.12 -10.33
CA PRO A 73 -9.61 8.22 -10.42
C PRO A 73 -9.64 7.18 -11.55
N PRO A 74 -9.11 7.41 -12.77
CA PRO A 74 -9.30 6.44 -13.86
C PRO A 74 -8.46 5.16 -13.76
N VAL A 75 -7.45 5.10 -12.87
CA VAL A 75 -6.54 3.94 -12.78
C VAL A 75 -6.68 3.23 -11.43
N GLY A 76 -6.89 1.92 -11.48
CA GLY A 76 -6.94 1.05 -10.30
C GLY A 76 -5.55 0.74 -9.75
N ARG A 77 -5.47 0.45 -8.45
CA ARG A 77 -4.23 0.05 -7.77
C ARG A 77 -3.92 -1.42 -8.01
N ASN A 78 -2.64 -1.79 -7.90
CA ASN A 78 -2.19 -3.18 -8.00
C ASN A 78 -2.04 -3.84 -6.61
N VAL A 79 -2.90 -4.82 -6.31
CA VAL A 79 -2.86 -5.56 -5.03
C VAL A 79 -1.56 -6.34 -4.86
N ASN A 80 -1.02 -6.92 -5.93
CA ASN A 80 0.22 -7.69 -5.86
C ASN A 80 1.42 -6.82 -5.47
N GLU A 81 1.47 -5.57 -5.94
CA GLU A 81 2.50 -4.63 -5.52
C GLU A 81 2.35 -4.25 -4.04
N THR A 82 1.11 -4.10 -3.57
CA THR A 82 0.84 -3.86 -2.14
C THR A 82 1.33 -5.00 -1.27
N LEU A 83 1.03 -6.24 -1.65
CA LEU A 83 1.51 -7.43 -0.92
C LEU A 83 3.04 -7.54 -0.94
N ARG A 84 3.67 -7.29 -2.10
CA ARG A 84 5.12 -7.29 -2.25
C ARG A 84 5.80 -6.27 -1.33
N GLN A 85 5.27 -5.05 -1.27
CA GLN A 85 5.78 -4.00 -0.39
C GLN A 85 5.61 -4.35 1.09
N ILE A 86 4.45 -4.90 1.49
CA ILE A 86 4.23 -5.37 2.87
C ILE A 86 5.31 -6.39 3.26
N GLN A 87 5.53 -7.41 2.43
CA GLN A 87 6.53 -8.44 2.68
C GLN A 87 7.96 -7.87 2.71
N ALA A 88 8.26 -6.90 1.85
CA ALA A 88 9.55 -6.23 1.82
C ALA A 88 9.82 -5.44 3.12
N PHE A 89 8.86 -4.64 3.56
CA PHE A 89 8.98 -3.87 4.80
C PHE A 89 9.02 -4.76 6.05
N GLN A 90 8.26 -5.87 6.06
CA GLN A 90 8.35 -6.87 7.12
C GLN A 90 9.76 -7.46 7.22
N LEU A 91 10.37 -7.87 6.10
CA LEU A 91 11.74 -8.39 6.08
C LEU A 91 12.75 -7.36 6.60
N VAL A 92 12.65 -6.10 6.15
CA VAL A 92 13.52 -5.03 6.61
C VAL A 92 13.36 -4.81 8.12
N ARG A 93 12.12 -4.78 8.62
CA ARG A 93 11.81 -4.64 10.05
C ARG A 93 12.37 -5.79 10.88
N GLU A 94 12.14 -7.04 10.47
CA GLU A 94 12.67 -8.24 11.12
C GLU A 94 14.20 -8.24 11.18
N SER A 95 14.84 -7.77 10.12
CA SER A 95 16.30 -7.62 10.06
C SER A 95 16.84 -6.42 10.86
N LYS A 96 15.96 -5.61 11.47
CA LYS A 96 16.31 -4.34 12.14
C LYS A 96 17.10 -3.40 11.21
N GLY A 97 16.73 -3.35 9.93
CA GLY A 97 17.38 -2.51 8.92
C GLY A 97 18.74 -3.03 8.41
N THR A 98 19.22 -4.20 8.87
CA THR A 98 20.48 -4.79 8.38
C THR A 98 20.37 -5.41 7.00
N LYS A 99 19.15 -5.58 6.48
CA LYS A 99 18.86 -6.02 5.11
C LYS A 99 18.02 -4.98 4.39
N ALA A 100 18.22 -4.88 3.08
CA ALA A 100 17.41 -4.06 2.18
C ALA A 100 16.92 -4.89 0.99
N THR A 101 15.74 -4.53 0.46
CA THR A 101 15.15 -5.19 -0.70
C THR A 101 15.41 -4.34 -1.96
N PRO A 102 16.13 -4.86 -2.97
CA PRO A 102 16.43 -4.08 -4.18
C PRO A 102 15.20 -3.92 -5.08
N SER A 103 15.33 -3.15 -6.18
CA SER A 103 14.27 -3.00 -7.18
C SER A 103 13.78 -4.35 -7.68
N GLY A 104 12.46 -4.49 -7.84
CA GLY A 104 11.82 -5.74 -8.29
C GLY A 104 11.81 -6.88 -7.27
N TRP A 105 12.34 -6.68 -6.06
CA TRP A 105 12.44 -7.76 -5.07
C TRP A 105 11.07 -8.39 -4.76
N ARG A 106 11.07 -9.73 -4.69
CA ARG A 106 9.96 -10.58 -4.29
C ARG A 106 10.44 -11.61 -3.26
N PRO A 107 9.53 -12.21 -2.47
CA PRO A 107 9.90 -13.29 -1.55
C PRO A 107 10.77 -14.36 -2.21
N GLY A 108 11.86 -14.73 -1.54
CA GLY A 108 12.85 -15.69 -2.04
C GLY A 108 13.96 -15.11 -2.92
N LYS A 109 13.84 -13.87 -3.42
CA LYS A 109 14.92 -13.22 -4.18
C LYS A 109 16.01 -12.69 -3.24
N PRO A 110 17.26 -12.55 -3.72
CA PRO A 110 18.36 -12.02 -2.91
C PRO A 110 18.08 -10.63 -2.35
N VAL A 111 18.55 -10.40 -1.13
CA VAL A 111 18.51 -9.11 -0.43
C VAL A 111 19.89 -8.48 -0.43
N LEU A 112 19.96 -7.18 -0.18
CA LEU A 112 21.21 -6.46 0.05
C LEU A 112 21.50 -6.43 1.56
N SER A 113 22.79 -6.44 1.91
CA SER A 113 23.26 -6.20 3.29
C SER A 113 23.98 -4.84 3.31
N PRO A 114 23.29 -3.74 3.65
CA PRO A 114 23.89 -2.42 3.65
C PRO A 114 25.10 -2.31 4.58
N GLY A 115 26.15 -1.65 4.11
CA GLY A 115 27.37 -1.37 4.87
C GLY A 115 28.40 -0.63 4.02
N PRO A 116 29.48 -0.10 4.63
CA PRO A 116 30.49 0.69 3.91
C PRO A 116 31.09 -0.04 2.70
N GLY A 117 31.24 -1.37 2.80
CA GLY A 117 31.77 -2.19 1.71
C GLY A 117 30.87 -2.31 0.48
N LEU A 118 29.57 -1.95 0.58
CA LEU A 118 28.63 -2.02 -0.54
C LEU A 118 28.47 -0.66 -1.26
N VAL A 119 29.01 0.42 -0.70
CA VAL A 119 28.92 1.77 -1.28
C VAL A 119 29.60 1.79 -2.64
N GLY A 120 28.86 2.15 -3.69
CA GLY A 120 29.34 2.12 -5.09
C GLY A 120 29.51 0.72 -5.68
N LYS A 121 29.16 -0.34 -4.95
CA LYS A 121 29.40 -1.75 -5.32
C LYS A 121 28.15 -2.61 -5.39
N VAL A 122 26.95 -2.02 -5.35
CA VAL A 122 25.68 -2.76 -5.48
C VAL A 122 25.65 -3.61 -6.76
N TRP A 123 26.29 -3.12 -7.84
CA TRP A 123 26.40 -3.83 -9.12
C TRP A 123 27.11 -5.19 -9.03
N GLU A 124 27.94 -5.41 -8.01
CA GLU A 124 28.64 -6.69 -7.78
C GLU A 124 27.66 -7.80 -7.31
N VAL A 125 26.52 -7.42 -6.70
CA VAL A 125 25.56 -8.36 -6.09
C VAL A 125 24.17 -8.31 -6.75
N TRP A 126 23.84 -7.22 -7.45
CA TRP A 126 22.54 -7.00 -8.08
C TRP A 126 22.67 -6.36 -9.45
N THR A 127 21.83 -6.78 -10.41
CA THR A 127 21.80 -6.28 -11.79
C THR A 127 20.36 -5.93 -12.19
N VAL A 128 20.20 -5.08 -13.21
CA VAL A 128 18.88 -4.62 -13.68
C VAL A 128 18.01 -5.79 -14.17
N ASP A 129 18.61 -6.83 -14.76
CA ASP A 129 17.87 -8.03 -15.19
C ASP A 129 17.17 -8.74 -14.03
N LYS A 130 17.66 -8.58 -12.79
CA LYS A 130 17.02 -9.13 -11.58
C LYS A 130 15.82 -8.30 -11.10
N ALA A 131 15.64 -7.08 -11.61
CA ALA A 131 14.51 -6.21 -11.26
C ALA A 131 13.19 -6.67 -11.90
N PHE A 132 13.32 -7.41 -12.99
CA PHE A 132 12.21 -7.97 -13.73
C PHE A 132 12.23 -9.49 -13.51
N ASP A 133 11.08 -10.14 -13.66
CA ASP A 133 11.05 -11.60 -13.75
C ASP A 133 11.37 -12.04 -15.17
#